data_AF-A0AAW6PRW7-F1
#
_entry.id   AF-A0AAW6PRW7-F1
#
_cell.length_a   1.000
_cell.length_b   1.000
_cell.length_c   1.000
_cell.angle_alpha   90.00
_cell.angle_beta   90.00
_cell.angle_gamma   90.00
#
_symmetry.space_group_name_H-M   'P 1'
#
loop_
_entity.id
_entity.type
_entity.pdbx_description
1 polymer ?
#
loop_
_entity_poly.entity_id
_entity_poly.type
_entity_poly.pdbx_seq_one_letter_code
_entity_poly.pdbx_strand_id
1 'polypeptide(L)'
;MGVLHSSHLSDIATSPQWSVPVDLANKTDSNSLQVSSRYLVDLGWMQVQRVSLGSQPHRVEFLSGSDTIMIFDDGSFVEGERRIGGVCSTCSGPLYKGIDVIPANHQFTAIALPGSNIQGTLIHYKNKCHDDGAEKERSIISPALDLKGNFLNVLAAQLRTAVQEEKDTSYLEALIGLILKEVPRAQYVYGKATGQRGVGGLAPRARRIAKDFLSENYNTDTNLTDLAGMVGLSRYHFTREFKASFGLPPHQYILNMRVKKACDLLKTTTMPITDIALEVGFSSSSDLSRSFKKIMSRTPRDFRAMHMHAGVEY
;
A
#
# COMPACT_ATOMS: atom_id res chain seq x y z
N MET A 1 -14.18 -2.51 44.00
CA MET A 1 -15.04 -1.65 43.17
C MET A 1 -14.59 -0.21 43.36
N GLY A 2 -13.85 0.33 42.40
CA GLY A 2 -13.47 1.75 42.38
C GLY A 2 -13.68 2.23 40.95
N VAL A 3 -14.74 3.00 40.74
CA VAL A 3 -15.05 3.67 39.48
C VAL A 3 -14.08 4.85 39.37
N LEU A 4 -13.05 4.73 38.53
CA LEU A 4 -12.23 5.89 38.17
C LEU A 4 -13.03 6.76 37.21
N HIS A 5 -13.41 7.94 37.71
CA HIS A 5 -14.07 8.99 36.97
C HIS A 5 -13.22 9.47 35.78
N SER A 6 -13.90 9.64 34.66
CA SER A 6 -13.42 10.28 33.44
C SER A 6 -13.25 11.79 33.63
N SER A 7 -12.03 12.33 33.56
CA SER A 7 -11.84 13.79 33.42
C SER A 7 -10.47 14.26 32.89
N HIS A 8 -9.72 13.47 32.12
CA HIS A 8 -8.45 13.94 31.50
C HIS A 8 -8.23 13.47 30.05
N LEU A 9 -9.29 13.16 29.29
CA LEU A 9 -9.17 12.63 27.92
C LEU A 9 -8.87 13.68 26.82
N SER A 10 -8.69 14.98 27.12
CA SER A 10 -8.98 16.02 26.11
C SER A 10 -7.84 16.54 25.22
N ASP A 11 -6.55 16.26 25.46
CA ASP A 11 -5.52 17.17 24.88
C ASP A 11 -4.50 16.55 23.91
N ILE A 12 -4.57 15.25 23.60
CA ILE A 12 -3.52 14.59 22.78
C ILE A 12 -4.01 14.13 21.41
N ALA A 13 -5.21 13.57 21.29
CA ALA A 13 -5.68 13.01 20.02
C ALA A 13 -7.18 13.17 19.82
N THR A 14 -7.59 13.52 18.60
CA THR A 14 -8.96 13.27 18.15
C THR A 14 -9.15 11.77 18.03
N SER A 15 -10.19 11.22 18.68
CA SER A 15 -10.55 9.81 18.50
C SER A 15 -10.80 9.51 17.03
N PRO A 16 -10.27 8.40 16.48
CA PRO A 16 -10.49 8.08 15.07
C PRO A 16 -11.97 7.91 14.74
N GLN A 17 -12.39 8.42 13.57
CA GLN A 17 -13.75 8.26 13.09
C GLN A 17 -13.84 7.02 12.21
N TRP A 18 -14.72 6.10 12.59
CA TRP A 18 -14.89 4.81 11.93
C TRP A 18 -16.24 4.75 11.24
N SER A 19 -16.27 4.32 9.98
CA SER A 19 -17.49 4.26 9.20
C SER A 19 -17.54 3.11 8.20
N VAL A 20 -18.72 2.66 7.79
CA VAL A 20 -18.85 1.72 6.65
C VAL A 20 -18.55 2.48 5.34
N PRO A 21 -17.73 1.94 4.42
CA PRO A 21 -17.50 2.56 3.11
C PRO A 21 -18.81 2.68 2.33
N VAL A 22 -19.05 3.85 1.74
CA VAL A 22 -20.32 4.21 1.06
C VAL A 22 -20.69 3.22 -0.05
N ASP A 23 -19.70 2.69 -0.77
CA ASP A 23 -19.91 1.75 -1.88
C ASP A 23 -20.33 0.33 -1.42
N LEU A 24 -20.24 0.05 -0.11
CA LEU A 24 -20.58 -1.22 0.53
C LEU A 24 -21.70 -1.08 1.57
N ALA A 25 -22.20 0.14 1.82
CA ALA A 25 -23.29 0.40 2.74
C ALA A 25 -24.63 0.15 2.06
N ASN A 26 -25.45 -0.74 2.62
CA ASN A 26 -26.89 -0.72 2.31
C ASN A 26 -27.46 0.62 2.81
N LYS A 27 -28.31 1.26 1.99
CA LYS A 27 -28.94 2.57 2.26
C LYS A 27 -29.67 2.60 3.60
N THR A 28 -28.99 2.95 4.68
CA THR A 28 -29.60 3.33 5.96
C THR A 28 -28.68 4.25 6.77
N ASP A 29 -29.29 5.24 7.42
CA ASP A 29 -28.72 6.53 7.84
C ASP A 29 -27.79 6.53 9.07
N SER A 30 -26.95 5.51 9.25
CA SER A 30 -25.82 5.63 10.19
C SER A 30 -24.61 4.89 9.68
N ASN A 31 -23.73 5.62 9.00
CA ASN A 31 -22.46 5.08 8.53
C ASN A 31 -21.46 4.88 9.67
N SER A 32 -21.71 5.32 10.91
CA SER A 32 -20.75 5.20 12.02
C SER A 32 -20.63 3.76 12.52
N LEU A 33 -19.39 3.24 12.58
CA LEU A 33 -19.10 1.91 13.12
C LEU A 33 -18.78 1.99 14.61
N GLN A 34 -19.40 1.12 15.39
CA GLN A 34 -19.03 0.89 16.79
C GLN A 34 -17.73 0.10 16.84
N VAL A 35 -16.67 0.71 17.39
CA VAL A 35 -15.35 0.09 17.50
C VAL A 35 -15.03 -0.16 18.98
N SER A 36 -14.63 -1.39 19.29
CA SER A 36 -14.16 -1.71 20.63
C SER A 36 -12.77 -1.08 20.81
N SER A 37 -12.65 -0.18 21.79
CA SER A 37 -11.37 0.42 22.17
C SER A 37 -11.11 0.23 23.67
N ARG A 38 -9.85 -0.03 24.02
CA ARG A 38 -9.39 -0.17 25.40
C ARG A 38 -8.14 0.69 25.60
N TYR A 39 -8.21 1.67 26.50
CA TYR A 39 -7.05 2.44 26.92
C TYR A 39 -6.14 1.57 27.80
N LEU A 40 -4.84 1.59 27.49
CA LEU A 40 -3.81 0.81 28.17
C LEU A 40 -2.91 1.69 29.03
N VAL A 41 -2.57 2.87 28.52
CA VAL A 41 -1.66 3.83 29.17
C VAL A 41 -2.15 5.25 28.87
N ASP A 42 -2.17 6.10 29.89
CA ASP A 42 -2.32 7.55 29.75
C ASP A 42 -1.36 8.24 30.72
N LEU A 43 -0.35 8.92 30.17
CA LEU A 43 0.67 9.65 30.91
C LEU A 43 0.62 11.16 30.61
N GLY A 44 -0.43 11.66 29.94
CA GLY A 44 -0.58 13.07 29.55
C GLY A 44 0.34 13.54 28.41
N TRP A 45 1.47 12.87 28.17
CA TRP A 45 2.33 13.07 26.99
C TRP A 45 2.29 11.90 26.01
N MET A 46 1.70 10.78 26.45
CA MET A 46 1.54 9.56 25.67
C MET A 46 0.23 8.90 26.07
N GLN A 47 -0.56 8.51 25.07
CA GLN A 47 -1.78 7.74 25.19
C GLN A 47 -1.68 6.51 24.32
N VAL A 48 -1.95 5.35 24.92
CA VAL A 48 -1.90 4.06 24.25
C VAL A 48 -3.28 3.44 24.32
N GLN A 49 -3.84 3.14 23.16
CA GLN A 49 -5.14 2.49 23.05
C GLN A 49 -5.04 1.29 22.13
N ARG A 50 -5.75 0.22 22.49
CA ARG A 50 -5.96 -0.94 21.62
C ARG A 50 -7.31 -0.79 20.95
N VAL A 51 -7.35 -1.01 19.64
CA VAL A 51 -8.59 -1.03 18.86
C VAL A 51 -8.84 -2.43 18.32
N SER A 52 -10.10 -2.83 18.30
CA SER A 52 -10.55 -4.09 17.72
C SER A 52 -11.85 -3.87 16.96
N LEU A 53 -11.79 -4.16 15.67
CA LEU A 53 -12.89 -4.12 14.73
C LEU A 53 -12.87 -5.41 13.92
N GLY A 54 -13.99 -6.13 13.91
CA GLY A 54 -14.12 -7.42 13.22
C GLY A 54 -13.99 -7.30 11.70
N SER A 55 -14.26 -8.40 10.99
CA SER A 55 -14.08 -8.51 9.54
C SER A 55 -15.12 -7.77 8.68
N GLN A 56 -15.85 -6.81 9.26
CA GLN A 56 -16.77 -5.95 8.53
C GLN A 56 -15.96 -4.91 7.74
N PRO A 57 -16.35 -4.60 6.48
CA PRO A 57 -15.71 -3.51 5.73
C PRO A 57 -15.80 -2.21 6.51
N HIS A 58 -14.68 -1.51 6.60
CA HIS A 58 -14.63 -0.28 7.37
C HIS A 58 -13.67 0.71 6.75
N ARG A 59 -14.02 1.97 6.87
CA ARG A 59 -13.19 3.12 6.64
C ARG A 59 -12.87 3.73 7.99
N VAL A 60 -11.62 4.09 8.20
CA VAL A 60 -11.20 4.91 9.33
C VAL A 60 -10.49 6.14 8.82
N GLU A 61 -10.80 7.28 9.41
CA GLU A 61 -10.08 8.51 9.16
C GLU A 61 -9.89 9.32 10.43
N PHE A 62 -8.72 9.95 10.53
CA PHE A 62 -8.43 10.87 11.62
C PHE A 62 -7.32 11.84 11.25
N LEU A 63 -7.32 12.98 11.95
CA LEU A 63 -6.30 14.01 11.89
C LEU A 63 -5.85 14.30 13.32
N SER A 64 -4.69 13.78 13.70
CA SER A 64 -4.17 13.93 15.06
C SER A 64 -3.26 15.15 15.17
N GLY A 65 -3.44 15.97 16.21
CA GLY A 65 -2.49 17.04 16.57
C GLY A 65 -1.19 16.52 17.20
N SER A 66 -1.11 15.22 17.52
CA SER A 66 0.06 14.54 18.07
C SER A 66 0.57 13.45 17.12
N ASP A 67 1.87 13.15 17.21
CA ASP A 67 2.47 12.05 16.47
C ASP A 67 1.83 10.74 16.89
N THR A 68 1.57 9.87 15.91
CA THR A 68 0.86 8.61 16.12
C THR A 68 1.63 7.45 15.49
N ILE A 69 1.79 6.37 16.24
CA ILE A 69 2.26 5.08 15.72
C ILE A 69 1.12 4.08 15.77
N MET A 70 0.92 3.34 14.68
CA MET A 70 -0.04 2.24 14.62
C MET A 70 0.71 0.92 14.44
N ILE A 71 0.48 -0.01 15.37
CA ILE A 71 1.05 -1.36 15.36
C ILE A 71 -0.10 -2.36 15.24
N PHE A 72 -0.22 -2.99 14.08
CA PHE A 72 -1.23 -4.01 13.81
C PHE A 72 -0.85 -5.32 14.51
N ASP A 73 -1.83 -6.05 15.02
CA ASP A 73 -1.64 -7.41 15.50
C ASP A 73 -1.37 -8.39 14.36
N ASP A 74 -0.81 -9.54 14.69
CA ASP A 74 -0.57 -10.61 13.73
C ASP A 74 -1.89 -11.07 13.10
N GLY A 75 -1.92 -11.17 11.77
CA GLY A 75 -3.13 -11.55 11.04
C GLY A 75 -4.10 -10.38 10.79
N SER A 76 -3.78 -9.16 11.23
CA SER A 76 -4.65 -8.00 11.03
C SER A 76 -4.45 -7.26 9.72
N PHE A 77 -5.51 -6.58 9.27
CA PHE A 77 -5.57 -5.76 8.06
C PHE A 77 -5.08 -6.50 6.81
N VAL A 78 -5.74 -7.63 6.52
CA VAL A 78 -5.33 -8.54 5.45
C VAL A 78 -5.61 -7.99 4.06
N GLU A 79 -6.63 -7.15 3.91
CA GLU A 79 -6.97 -6.56 2.62
C GLU A 79 -7.52 -5.15 2.78
N GLY A 80 -6.95 -4.21 2.02
CA GLY A 80 -7.36 -2.81 2.11
C GLY A 80 -6.35 -1.81 1.58
N GLU A 81 -6.63 -0.54 1.83
CA GLU A 81 -5.81 0.61 1.49
C GLU A 81 -5.59 1.49 2.73
N ARG A 82 -4.39 2.07 2.86
CA ARG A 82 -4.02 3.05 3.90
C ARG A 82 -3.33 4.23 3.23
N ARG A 83 -3.57 5.44 3.73
CA ARG A 83 -2.92 6.67 3.24
C ARG A 83 -2.51 7.58 4.38
N ILE A 84 -1.36 8.24 4.22
CA ILE A 84 -0.85 9.30 5.11
C ILE A 84 -0.28 10.42 4.24
N GLY A 85 -0.88 11.61 4.24
CA GLY A 85 -0.29 12.81 3.61
C GLY A 85 0.18 12.61 2.15
N GLY A 86 -0.58 11.85 1.34
CA GLY A 86 -0.24 11.54 -0.05
C GLY A 86 0.56 10.24 -0.27
N VAL A 87 1.13 9.64 0.78
CA VAL A 87 1.66 8.26 0.75
C VAL A 87 0.47 7.30 0.77
N CYS A 88 0.42 6.34 -0.15
CA CYS A 88 -0.62 5.30 -0.20
C CYS A 88 0.03 3.91 -0.17
N SER A 89 -0.51 3.02 0.67
CA SER A 89 -0.18 1.60 0.70
C SER A 89 -1.44 0.77 0.69
N THR A 90 -1.53 -0.12 -0.27
CA THR A 90 -2.54 -1.17 -0.33
C THR A 90 -1.96 -2.50 0.17
N CYS A 91 -2.76 -3.27 0.91
CA CYS A 91 -2.37 -4.53 1.55
C CYS A 91 -3.14 -5.69 0.93
N SER A 92 -2.44 -6.79 0.67
CA SER A 92 -2.98 -8.09 0.27
C SER A 92 -2.16 -9.16 0.99
N GLY A 93 -2.68 -9.60 2.14
CA GLY A 93 -1.99 -10.31 3.20
C GLY A 93 -1.85 -9.46 4.48
N PRO A 94 -1.83 -10.09 5.67
CA PRO A 94 -1.68 -9.41 6.95
C PRO A 94 -0.44 -8.50 7.07
N LEU A 95 -0.54 -7.53 7.96
CA LEU A 95 0.58 -6.66 8.33
C LEU A 95 1.42 -7.30 9.43
N TYR A 96 2.31 -8.19 9.03
CA TYR A 96 2.99 -9.06 9.99
C TYR A 96 4.10 -8.41 10.82
N LYS A 97 4.72 -7.29 10.38
CA LYS A 97 5.98 -6.82 11.00
C LYS A 97 6.19 -5.31 11.07
N GLY A 98 5.67 -4.55 10.11
CA GLY A 98 5.88 -3.10 10.10
C GLY A 98 4.96 -2.35 11.05
N ILE A 99 5.25 -1.06 11.17
CA ILE A 99 4.41 -0.08 11.88
C ILE A 99 4.07 1.07 10.95
N ASP A 100 2.96 1.73 11.18
CA ASP A 100 2.69 3.02 10.54
C ASP A 100 3.13 4.16 11.44
N VAL A 101 3.72 5.19 10.83
CA VAL A 101 4.14 6.42 11.47
C VAL A 101 3.37 7.56 10.84
N ILE A 102 2.51 8.18 11.64
CA ILE A 102 1.59 9.25 11.24
C ILE A 102 2.01 10.50 12.02
N PRO A 103 2.79 11.40 11.40
CA PRO A 103 3.20 12.62 12.09
C PRO A 103 2.00 13.49 12.42
N ALA A 104 2.16 14.36 13.42
CA ALA A 104 1.16 15.35 13.77
C ALA A 104 0.69 16.13 12.53
N ASN A 105 -0.61 16.45 12.50
CA ASN A 105 -1.29 17.17 11.43
C ASN A 105 -1.28 16.50 10.05
N HIS A 106 -0.97 15.20 9.98
CA HIS A 106 -1.18 14.40 8.76
C HIS A 106 -2.49 13.64 8.83
N GLN A 107 -3.31 13.74 7.78
CA GLN A 107 -4.52 12.96 7.67
C GLN A 107 -4.17 11.49 7.41
N PHE A 108 -4.68 10.61 8.26
CA PHE A 108 -4.69 9.17 8.02
C PHE A 108 -6.05 8.75 7.47
N THR A 109 -6.04 7.91 6.44
CA THR A 109 -7.25 7.23 5.97
C THR A 109 -6.93 5.76 5.73
N ALA A 110 -7.78 4.85 6.17
CA ALA A 110 -7.72 3.45 5.76
C ALA A 110 -9.09 2.93 5.35
N ILE A 111 -9.11 2.00 4.39
CA ILE A 111 -10.28 1.29 3.89
C ILE A 111 -9.93 -0.21 3.93
N ALA A 112 -10.63 -0.98 4.75
CA ALA A 112 -10.54 -2.43 4.80
C ALA A 112 -11.67 -3.07 3.98
N LEU A 113 -11.32 -4.06 3.15
CA LEU A 113 -12.28 -4.81 2.32
C LEU A 113 -12.99 -5.92 3.12
N PRO A 114 -14.11 -6.49 2.61
CA PRO A 114 -14.81 -7.58 3.29
C PRO A 114 -13.88 -8.73 3.68
N GLY A 115 -13.98 -9.21 4.93
CA GLY A 115 -13.10 -10.25 5.47
C GLY A 115 -11.88 -9.69 6.21
N SER A 116 -11.51 -8.43 5.99
CA SER A 116 -10.39 -7.77 6.65
C SER A 116 -10.80 -7.11 7.97
N ASN A 117 -10.01 -7.35 9.02
CA ASN A 117 -10.22 -6.79 10.35
C ASN A 117 -9.23 -5.63 10.63
N ILE A 118 -9.48 -4.86 11.68
CA ILE A 118 -8.43 -4.02 12.30
C ILE A 118 -8.32 -4.40 13.76
N GLN A 119 -7.15 -4.89 14.13
CA GLN A 119 -6.73 -5.16 15.49
C GLN A 119 -5.32 -4.62 15.66
N GLY A 120 -5.12 -3.78 16.66
CA GLY A 120 -3.81 -3.21 16.89
C GLY A 120 -3.79 -2.17 18.00
N THR A 121 -2.58 -1.67 18.22
CA THR A 121 -2.27 -0.67 19.23
C THR A 121 -1.95 0.66 18.55
N LEU A 122 -2.68 1.71 18.93
CA LEU A 122 -2.40 3.10 18.56
C LEU A 122 -1.69 3.76 19.73
N ILE A 123 -0.55 4.39 19.42
CA ILE A 123 0.28 5.13 20.37
C ILE A 123 0.28 6.57 19.91
N HIS A 124 -0.44 7.43 20.61
CA HIS A 124 -0.39 8.88 20.41
C HIS A 124 0.63 9.46 21.38
N TYR A 125 1.54 10.31 20.92
CA TYR A 125 2.53 10.92 21.79
C TYR A 125 2.88 12.33 21.35
N LYS A 126 3.13 13.19 22.34
CA LYS A 126 3.75 14.50 22.13
C LYS A 126 5.24 14.33 22.31
N ASN A 127 6.01 14.70 21.29
CA ASN A 127 7.45 14.78 21.42
C ASN A 127 7.77 15.88 22.45
N LYS A 128 8.05 15.50 23.70
CA LYS A 128 8.40 16.45 24.78
C LYS A 128 9.70 17.16 24.38
N CYS A 129 9.60 18.45 24.06
CA CYS A 129 10.72 19.35 24.27
C CYS A 129 10.82 19.51 25.79
N HIS A 130 11.83 18.91 26.43
CA HIS A 130 12.17 19.34 27.78
C HIS A 130 12.70 20.77 27.67
N ASP A 131 12.06 21.69 28.37
CA ASP A 131 12.31 23.13 28.38
C ASP A 131 13.61 23.48 29.13
N ASP A 132 14.72 22.81 28.76
CA ASP A 132 16.06 23.10 29.25
C ASP A 132 16.86 23.77 28.13
N GLY A 133 16.59 25.06 27.90
CA GLY A 133 17.52 26.08 27.40
C GLY A 133 18.32 25.84 26.11
N ALA A 134 18.10 24.74 25.41
CA ALA A 134 18.76 24.37 24.17
C ALA A 134 17.67 23.96 23.19
N GLU A 135 17.53 24.74 22.11
CA GLU A 135 16.75 24.41 20.92
C GLU A 135 17.25 23.08 20.34
N LYS A 136 16.89 21.95 20.95
CA LYS A 136 17.11 20.63 20.38
C LYS A 136 15.98 20.40 19.40
N GLU A 137 16.34 20.40 18.12
CA GLU A 137 15.49 20.02 16.99
C GLU A 137 14.58 18.85 17.41
N ARG A 138 13.26 19.05 17.33
CA ARG A 138 12.31 17.93 17.39
C ARG A 138 12.85 16.85 16.44
N SER A 139 12.96 15.60 16.88
CA SER A 139 13.20 14.50 15.94
C SER A 139 12.05 14.48 14.94
N ILE A 140 12.25 15.08 13.76
CA ILE A 140 11.24 15.18 12.71
C ILE A 140 11.05 13.77 12.15
N ILE A 141 9.94 13.14 12.52
CA ILE A 141 9.51 11.89 11.89
C ILE A 141 8.77 12.20 10.59
N SER A 142 8.93 11.35 9.58
CA SER A 142 8.23 11.46 8.31
C SER A 142 7.02 10.51 8.24
N PRO A 143 6.02 10.76 7.37
CA PRO A 143 4.98 9.78 7.08
C PRO A 143 5.59 8.45 6.62
N ALA A 144 5.17 7.34 7.23
CA ALA A 144 5.58 6.01 6.80
C ALA A 144 4.46 5.00 6.98
N LEU A 145 4.23 4.19 5.94
CA LEU A 145 3.34 3.03 5.99
C LEU A 145 4.20 1.77 5.97
N ASP A 146 3.93 0.81 6.87
CA ASP A 146 4.67 -0.46 6.97
C ASP A 146 6.19 -0.26 7.13
N LEU A 147 6.60 0.72 7.96
CA LEU A 147 7.99 0.96 8.32
C LEU A 147 8.57 -0.26 9.04
N LYS A 148 9.72 -0.72 8.56
CA LYS A 148 10.42 -1.91 9.06
C LYS A 148 11.83 -1.59 9.50
N GLY A 149 12.33 -2.39 10.42
CA GLY A 149 13.73 -2.41 10.83
C GLY A 149 14.00 -3.66 11.65
N ASN A 150 15.21 -4.21 11.60
CA ASN A 150 15.52 -5.47 12.31
C ASN A 150 15.18 -5.37 13.80
N PHE A 151 15.60 -4.29 14.46
CA PHE A 151 15.30 -4.08 15.87
C PHE A 151 13.86 -3.59 16.09
N LEU A 152 13.38 -2.66 15.26
CA LEU A 152 12.00 -2.16 15.31
C LEU A 152 10.96 -3.28 15.25
N ASN A 153 11.16 -4.26 14.37
CA ASN A 153 10.26 -5.41 14.22
C ASN A 153 10.23 -6.27 15.50
N VAL A 154 11.38 -6.43 16.17
CA VAL A 154 11.46 -7.17 17.43
C VAL A 154 10.72 -6.41 18.53
N LEU A 155 10.92 -5.09 18.64
CA LEU A 155 10.23 -4.27 19.63
C LEU A 155 8.71 -4.25 19.41
N ALA A 156 8.27 -4.12 18.15
CA ALA A 156 6.85 -4.16 17.81
C ALA A 156 6.22 -5.51 18.17
N ALA A 157 6.91 -6.63 17.90
CA ALA A 157 6.45 -7.95 18.29
C ALA A 157 6.38 -8.11 19.81
N GLN A 158 7.41 -7.65 20.54
CA GLN A 158 7.40 -7.66 22.00
C GLN A 158 6.27 -6.82 22.59
N LEU A 159 5.98 -5.65 22.01
CA LEU A 159 4.85 -4.84 22.46
C LEU A 159 3.51 -5.54 22.22
N ARG A 160 3.31 -6.20 21.08
CA ARG A 160 2.08 -6.99 20.82
C ARG A 160 1.87 -8.04 21.90
N THR A 161 2.90 -8.84 22.18
CA THR A 161 2.85 -9.87 23.23
C THR A 161 2.60 -9.25 24.60
N ALA A 162 3.29 -8.17 24.94
CA ALA A 162 3.12 -7.50 26.22
C ALA A 162 1.71 -6.96 26.45
N VAL A 163 1.09 -6.42 25.39
CA VAL A 163 -0.28 -5.92 25.42
C VAL A 163 -1.29 -7.06 25.58
N GLN A 164 -1.04 -8.22 24.95
CA GLN A 164 -1.88 -9.41 25.09
C GLN A 164 -1.75 -10.06 26.47
N GLU A 165 -0.54 -10.09 27.03
CA GLU A 165 -0.25 -10.59 28.38
C GLU A 165 -0.59 -9.59 29.48
N GLU A 166 -1.17 -8.43 29.13
CA GLU A 166 -1.56 -7.38 30.07
C GLU A 166 -0.43 -6.97 31.02
N LYS A 167 0.79 -6.81 30.47
CA LYS A 167 1.93 -6.29 31.23
C LYS A 167 1.63 -4.90 31.78
N ASP A 168 2.33 -4.57 32.86
CA ASP A 168 2.15 -3.30 33.55
C ASP A 168 2.54 -2.08 32.69
N THR A 169 2.05 -0.92 33.10
CA THR A 169 2.25 0.35 32.41
C THR A 169 3.73 0.69 32.22
N SER A 170 4.58 0.44 33.22
CA SER A 170 6.02 0.73 33.14
C SER A 170 6.74 -0.10 32.10
N TYR A 171 6.36 -1.38 31.94
CA TYR A 171 6.92 -2.26 30.92
C TYR A 171 6.51 -1.79 29.52
N LEU A 172 5.23 -1.45 29.34
CA LEU A 172 4.74 -0.89 28.07
C LEU A 172 5.42 0.44 27.75
N GLU A 173 5.56 1.33 28.72
CA GLU A 173 6.25 2.61 28.57
C GLU A 173 7.70 2.42 28.13
N ALA A 174 8.44 1.51 28.75
CA ALA A 174 9.83 1.23 28.38
C ALA A 174 9.95 0.71 26.93
N LEU A 175 9.10 -0.24 26.53
CA LEU A 175 9.08 -0.76 25.16
C LEU A 175 8.71 0.33 24.15
N ILE A 176 7.69 1.13 24.45
CA ILE A 176 7.28 2.22 23.56
C ILE A 176 8.39 3.26 23.45
N GLY A 177 9.05 3.62 24.56
CA GLY A 177 10.20 4.51 24.56
C GLY A 177 11.31 4.03 23.61
N LEU A 178 11.62 2.72 23.62
CA LEU A 178 12.57 2.13 22.68
C LEU A 178 12.09 2.21 21.23
N ILE A 179 10.80 1.94 20.96
CA ILE A 179 10.21 2.08 19.62
C ILE A 179 10.33 3.53 19.14
N LEU A 180 9.98 4.51 19.97
CA LEU A 180 10.05 5.94 19.64
C LEU A 180 11.48 6.38 19.31
N LYS A 181 12.49 5.80 19.97
CA LYS A 181 13.91 6.05 19.65
C LYS A 181 14.37 5.35 18.36
N GLU A 182 13.83 4.17 18.07
CA GLU A 182 14.20 3.41 16.89
C GLU A 182 13.52 3.92 15.61
N VAL A 183 12.34 4.56 15.70
CA VAL A 183 11.61 5.09 14.54
C VAL A 183 12.45 6.04 13.68
N PRO A 184 13.07 7.12 14.20
CA PRO A 184 13.91 8.00 13.39
C PRO A 184 15.10 7.26 12.75
N ARG A 185 15.69 6.30 13.47
CA ARG A 185 16.79 5.49 12.95
C ARG A 185 16.33 4.60 11.81
N ALA A 186 15.20 3.92 11.97
CA ALA A 186 14.58 3.11 10.94
C ALA A 186 14.20 3.96 9.72
N GLN A 187 13.65 5.16 9.92
CA GLN A 187 13.35 6.10 8.84
C GLN A 187 14.60 6.61 8.13
N TYR A 188 15.69 6.86 8.84
CA TYR A 188 16.96 7.25 8.24
C TYR A 188 17.59 6.12 7.43
N VAL A 189 17.64 4.90 7.97
CA VAL A 189 18.16 3.73 7.25
C VAL A 189 17.26 3.38 6.07
N TYR A 190 15.95 3.42 6.26
CA TYR A 190 14.97 3.24 5.19
C TYR A 190 15.14 4.32 4.13
N GLY A 191 15.24 5.60 4.51
CA GLY A 191 15.46 6.74 3.61
C GLY A 191 16.80 6.72 2.90
N LYS A 192 17.85 6.12 3.47
CA LYS A 192 19.17 5.93 2.85
C LYS A 192 19.23 4.71 1.94
N ALA A 193 18.56 3.61 2.31
CA ALA A 193 18.44 2.40 1.49
C ALA A 193 17.48 2.59 0.31
N THR A 194 16.46 3.42 0.48
CA THR A 194 15.46 3.77 -0.56
C THR A 194 15.76 5.10 -1.25
N GLY A 195 16.78 5.84 -0.78
CA GLY A 195 17.28 7.10 -1.35
C GLY A 195 16.16 8.01 -1.82
N GLN A 196 15.48 8.72 -0.90
CA GLN A 196 14.42 9.70 -1.20
C GLN A 196 14.00 9.78 -2.68
N ARG A 197 13.17 8.84 -3.12
CA ARG A 197 12.38 9.00 -4.34
C ARG A 197 10.95 9.22 -3.91
N GLY A 198 10.59 10.50 -3.77
CA GLY A 198 9.24 10.89 -4.14
C GLY A 198 8.95 10.35 -5.54
N VAL A 199 7.72 9.85 -5.72
CA VAL A 199 7.23 9.09 -6.89
C VAL A 199 7.64 7.61 -6.87
N GLY A 200 6.70 6.74 -6.50
CA GLY A 200 6.86 5.28 -6.46
C GLY A 200 7.32 4.66 -7.78
N GLY A 201 7.76 3.39 -7.74
CA GLY A 201 8.31 2.68 -8.89
C GLY A 201 9.31 1.58 -8.53
N LEU A 202 9.46 0.60 -9.42
CA LEU A 202 10.50 -0.42 -9.42
C LEU A 202 11.89 0.23 -9.40
N ALA A 203 12.76 -0.30 -8.55
CA ALA A 203 14.18 0.04 -8.57
C ALA A 203 14.78 -0.16 -9.99
N PRO A 204 15.81 0.62 -10.40
CA PRO A 204 16.35 0.56 -11.77
C PRO A 204 16.71 -0.86 -12.25
N ARG A 205 17.28 -1.67 -11.35
CA ARG A 205 17.58 -3.09 -11.63
C ARG A 205 16.32 -3.91 -11.86
N ALA A 206 15.32 -3.79 -11.00
CA ALA A 206 14.04 -4.48 -11.12
C ALA A 206 13.27 -4.02 -12.38
N ARG A 207 13.36 -2.74 -12.74
CA ARG A 207 12.78 -2.19 -13.97
C ARG A 207 13.41 -2.81 -15.22
N ARG A 208 14.74 -2.97 -15.24
CA ARG A 208 15.44 -3.64 -16.35
C ARG A 208 15.02 -5.10 -16.46
N ILE A 209 15.10 -5.86 -15.36
CA ILE A 209 14.69 -7.26 -15.30
C ILE A 209 13.25 -7.44 -15.80
N ALA A 210 12.33 -6.59 -15.33
CA ALA A 210 10.93 -6.65 -15.73
C ALA A 210 10.74 -6.36 -17.23
N LYS A 211 11.44 -5.36 -17.76
CA LYS A 211 11.36 -5.01 -19.19
C LYS A 211 11.90 -6.13 -20.08
N ASP A 212 13.06 -6.67 -19.74
CA ASP A 212 13.74 -7.70 -20.53
C ASP A 212 12.90 -8.98 -20.56
N PHE A 213 12.46 -9.45 -19.38
CA PHE A 213 11.61 -10.63 -19.27
C PHE A 213 10.30 -10.51 -20.05
N LEU A 214 9.61 -9.36 -19.94
CA LEU A 214 8.38 -9.13 -20.69
C LEU A 214 8.61 -9.02 -22.19
N SER A 215 9.77 -8.51 -22.63
CA SER A 215 10.11 -8.44 -24.05
C SER A 215 10.41 -9.79 -24.68
N GLU A 216 10.89 -10.74 -23.89
CA GLU A 216 11.19 -12.10 -24.32
C GLU A 216 9.96 -13.02 -24.23
N ASN A 217 9.02 -12.74 -23.32
CA ASN A 217 7.91 -13.64 -22.99
C ASN A 217 6.52 -13.04 -23.23
N TYR A 218 6.40 -11.99 -24.06
CA TYR A 218 5.09 -11.34 -24.27
C TYR A 218 4.07 -12.24 -24.96
N ASN A 219 4.50 -13.20 -25.78
CA ASN A 219 3.62 -14.08 -26.58
C ASN A 219 3.18 -15.35 -25.86
N THR A 220 3.66 -15.60 -24.63
CA THR A 220 3.28 -16.74 -23.80
C THR A 220 2.43 -16.30 -22.61
N ASP A 221 1.87 -17.26 -21.87
CA ASP A 221 1.19 -16.99 -20.60
C ASP A 221 2.21 -16.55 -19.56
N THR A 222 2.40 -15.23 -19.45
CA THR A 222 3.37 -14.65 -18.53
C THR A 222 2.89 -14.81 -17.08
N ASN A 223 3.54 -15.68 -16.30
CA ASN A 223 3.28 -15.77 -14.87
C ASN A 223 3.88 -14.57 -14.13
N LEU A 224 3.04 -13.56 -13.88
CA LEU A 224 3.40 -12.36 -13.12
C LEU A 224 3.89 -12.66 -11.69
N THR A 225 3.58 -13.84 -11.15
CA THR A 225 4.06 -14.29 -9.83
C THR A 225 5.56 -14.58 -9.88
N ASP A 226 6.02 -15.25 -10.94
CA ASP A 226 7.44 -15.61 -11.10
C ASP A 226 8.29 -14.38 -11.38
N LEU A 227 7.78 -13.48 -12.23
CA LEU A 227 8.43 -12.19 -12.51
C LEU A 227 8.56 -11.32 -11.25
N ALA A 228 7.54 -11.32 -10.39
CA ALA A 228 7.60 -10.64 -9.11
C ALA A 228 8.63 -11.29 -8.17
N GLY A 229 8.67 -12.63 -8.13
CA GLY A 229 9.67 -13.40 -7.38
C GLY A 229 11.11 -13.09 -7.80
N MET A 230 11.37 -12.95 -9.10
CA MET A 230 12.69 -12.60 -9.64
C MET A 230 13.25 -11.27 -9.14
N VAL A 231 12.37 -10.34 -8.75
CA VAL A 231 12.76 -9.02 -8.21
C VAL A 231 12.54 -8.90 -6.70
N GLY A 232 12.24 -10.02 -6.03
CA GLY A 232 12.04 -10.07 -4.58
C GLY A 232 10.77 -9.36 -4.11
N LEU A 233 9.75 -9.26 -4.98
CA LEU A 233 8.47 -8.61 -4.67
C LEU A 233 7.34 -9.64 -4.67
N SER A 234 6.29 -9.36 -3.91
CA SER A 234 5.01 -10.04 -4.10
C SER A 234 4.41 -9.62 -5.45
N ARG A 235 3.58 -10.47 -6.06
CA ARG A 235 2.86 -10.17 -7.31
C ARG A 235 2.12 -8.83 -7.26
N TYR A 236 1.55 -8.53 -6.09
CA TYR A 236 0.81 -7.30 -5.85
C TYR A 236 1.73 -6.07 -5.79
N HIS A 237 2.81 -6.12 -5.00
CA HIS A 237 3.80 -5.04 -4.95
C HIS A 237 4.44 -4.80 -6.32
N PHE A 238 4.81 -5.87 -7.01
CA PHE A 238 5.32 -5.80 -8.36
C PHE A 238 4.34 -5.07 -9.29
N THR A 239 3.05 -5.42 -9.28
CA THR A 239 2.04 -4.78 -10.13
C THR A 239 1.95 -3.27 -9.90
N ARG A 240 2.00 -2.83 -8.64
CA ARG A 240 1.95 -1.41 -8.26
C ARG A 240 3.21 -0.67 -8.68
N GLU A 241 4.37 -1.17 -8.28
CA GLU A 241 5.67 -0.56 -8.60
C GLU A 241 5.92 -0.55 -10.11
N PHE A 242 5.45 -1.59 -10.82
CA PHE A 242 5.48 -1.66 -12.27
C PHE A 242 4.61 -0.58 -12.90
N LYS A 243 3.35 -0.42 -12.46
CA LYS A 243 2.47 0.65 -12.96
C LYS A 243 3.07 2.03 -12.73
N ALA A 244 3.67 2.25 -11.56
CA ALA A 244 4.33 3.52 -11.27
C ALA A 244 5.57 3.76 -12.17
N SER A 245 6.29 2.69 -12.56
CA SER A 245 7.49 2.78 -13.41
C SER A 245 7.23 2.87 -14.91
N PHE A 246 6.12 2.29 -15.36
CA PHE A 246 5.81 2.08 -16.78
C PHE A 246 4.48 2.75 -17.19
N GLY A 247 3.78 3.41 -16.27
CA GLY A 247 2.49 4.09 -16.49
C GLY A 247 1.29 3.15 -16.60
N LEU A 248 1.52 1.85 -16.80
CA LEU A 248 0.49 0.84 -17.05
C LEU A 248 0.68 -0.41 -16.17
N PRO A 249 -0.39 -1.06 -15.70
CA PRO A 249 -0.28 -2.37 -15.06
C PRO A 249 0.37 -3.42 -16.00
N PRO A 250 1.08 -4.43 -15.48
CA PRO A 250 1.80 -5.42 -16.28
C PRO A 250 0.95 -6.08 -17.38
N HIS A 251 -0.27 -6.50 -17.07
CA HIS A 251 -1.17 -7.11 -18.06
C HIS A 251 -1.53 -6.16 -19.21
N GLN A 252 -1.80 -4.89 -18.90
CA GLN A 252 -2.08 -3.88 -19.94
C GLN A 252 -0.82 -3.56 -20.75
N TYR A 253 0.35 -3.55 -20.12
CA TYR A 253 1.62 -3.34 -20.80
C TYR A 253 1.90 -4.47 -21.82
N ILE A 254 1.68 -5.73 -21.43
CA ILE A 254 1.79 -6.89 -22.33
C ILE A 254 0.81 -6.77 -23.50
N LEU A 255 -0.46 -6.46 -23.24
CA LEU A 255 -1.46 -6.27 -24.32
C LEU A 255 -1.03 -5.19 -25.33
N ASN A 256 -0.46 -4.08 -24.86
CA ASN A 256 0.07 -3.05 -25.75
C ASN A 256 1.25 -3.55 -26.58
N MET A 257 2.15 -4.36 -25.99
CA MET A 257 3.24 -4.99 -26.74
C MET A 257 2.72 -5.95 -27.81
N ARG A 258 1.74 -6.81 -27.47
CA ARG A 258 1.10 -7.73 -28.42
C ARG A 258 0.46 -6.99 -29.58
N VAL A 259 -0.31 -5.93 -29.30
CA VAL A 259 -0.95 -5.10 -30.34
C VAL A 259 0.08 -4.39 -31.20
N LYS A 260 1.16 -3.86 -30.61
CA LYS A 260 2.26 -3.25 -31.38
C LYS A 260 2.90 -4.24 -32.34
N LYS A 261 3.20 -5.46 -31.89
CA LYS A 261 3.73 -6.53 -32.74
C LYS A 261 2.73 -6.96 -33.82
N ALA A 262 1.44 -7.02 -33.49
CA ALA A 262 0.40 -7.27 -34.48
C ALA A 262 0.37 -6.18 -35.55
N CYS A 263 0.55 -4.90 -35.18
CA CYS A 263 0.65 -3.81 -36.16
C CYS A 263 1.82 -4.01 -37.12
N ASP A 264 2.98 -4.43 -36.62
CA ASP A 264 4.16 -4.69 -37.45
C ASP A 264 3.84 -5.80 -38.46
N LEU A 265 3.32 -6.94 -38.00
CA LEU A 265 2.95 -8.07 -38.86
C LEU A 265 1.84 -7.72 -39.88
N LEU A 266 0.85 -6.91 -39.48
CA LEU A 266 -0.22 -6.44 -40.36
C LEU A 266 0.29 -5.55 -41.49
N LYS A 267 1.41 -4.85 -41.29
CA LYS A 267 2.03 -3.98 -42.30
C LYS A 267 2.99 -4.72 -43.22
N THR A 268 3.76 -5.66 -42.67
CA THR A 268 4.89 -6.28 -43.39
C THR A 268 4.55 -7.64 -43.99
N THR A 269 3.39 -8.22 -43.68
CA THR A 269 3.04 -9.58 -44.12
C THR A 269 1.60 -9.70 -44.61
N THR A 270 1.33 -10.76 -45.37
CA THR A 270 -0.02 -11.18 -45.79
C THR A 270 -0.64 -12.21 -44.85
N MET A 271 0.00 -12.50 -43.71
CA MET A 271 -0.41 -13.54 -42.75
C MET A 271 -1.89 -13.38 -42.34
N PRO A 272 -2.69 -14.45 -42.26
CA PRO A 272 -4.07 -14.36 -41.77
C PRO A 272 -4.16 -13.71 -40.37
N ILE A 273 -5.22 -12.94 -40.11
CA ILE A 273 -5.40 -12.24 -38.81
C ILE A 273 -5.51 -13.25 -37.66
N THR A 274 -6.04 -14.45 -37.92
CA THR A 274 -6.06 -15.58 -36.98
C THR A 274 -4.66 -15.99 -36.56
N ASP A 275 -3.75 -16.13 -37.52
CA ASP A 275 -2.39 -16.61 -37.28
C ASP A 275 -1.56 -15.53 -36.59
N ILE A 276 -1.75 -14.25 -36.98
CA ILE A 276 -1.18 -13.11 -36.27
C ILE A 276 -1.64 -13.09 -34.80
N ALA A 277 -2.91 -13.38 -34.52
CA ALA A 277 -3.41 -13.39 -33.16
C ALA A 277 -2.67 -14.43 -32.30
N LEU A 278 -2.52 -15.65 -32.81
CA LEU A 278 -1.80 -16.72 -32.13
C LEU A 278 -0.31 -16.39 -31.97
N GLU A 279 0.32 -15.88 -33.03
CA GLU A 279 1.75 -15.53 -33.06
C GLU A 279 2.12 -14.49 -32.00
N VAL A 280 1.27 -13.48 -31.79
CA VAL A 280 1.52 -12.45 -30.77
C VAL A 280 0.99 -12.84 -29.39
N GLY A 281 0.40 -14.02 -29.22
CA GLY A 281 -0.01 -14.58 -27.94
C GLY A 281 -1.46 -14.29 -27.51
N PHE A 282 -2.38 -13.96 -28.43
CA PHE A 282 -3.81 -13.98 -28.15
C PHE A 282 -4.39 -15.38 -28.31
N SER A 283 -5.40 -15.72 -27.52
CA SER A 283 -6.16 -16.98 -27.61
C SER A 283 -7.00 -17.10 -28.88
N SER A 284 -7.39 -15.97 -29.48
CA SER A 284 -8.21 -15.95 -30.69
C SER A 284 -8.09 -14.64 -31.46
N SER A 285 -8.50 -14.67 -32.74
CA SER A 285 -8.66 -13.47 -33.57
C SER A 285 -9.69 -12.48 -33.01
N SER A 286 -10.69 -12.97 -32.28
CA SER A 286 -11.70 -12.15 -31.60
C SER A 286 -11.08 -11.34 -30.45
N ASP A 287 -10.21 -11.96 -29.65
CA ASP A 287 -9.52 -11.32 -28.53
C ASP A 287 -8.52 -10.26 -29.03
N LEU A 288 -7.79 -10.59 -30.09
CA LEU A 288 -6.96 -9.63 -30.81
C LEU A 288 -7.83 -8.47 -31.30
N SER A 289 -8.92 -8.73 -32.02
CA SER A 289 -9.76 -7.68 -32.60
C SER A 289 -10.34 -6.73 -31.55
N ARG A 290 -10.79 -7.25 -30.41
CA ARG A 290 -11.29 -6.46 -29.28
C ARG A 290 -10.19 -5.58 -28.68
N SER A 291 -9.03 -6.15 -28.40
CA SER A 291 -7.90 -5.44 -27.80
C SER A 291 -7.31 -4.39 -28.75
N PHE A 292 -7.17 -4.76 -30.02
CA PHE A 292 -6.65 -3.90 -31.09
C PHE A 292 -7.59 -2.70 -31.31
N LYS A 293 -8.90 -2.91 -31.38
CA LYS A 293 -9.87 -1.80 -31.49
C LYS A 293 -9.84 -0.89 -30.27
N LYS A 294 -9.63 -1.44 -29.07
CA LYS A 294 -9.53 -0.64 -27.84
C LYS A 294 -8.27 0.24 -27.81
N ILE A 295 -7.14 -0.27 -28.31
CA ILE A 295 -5.84 0.41 -28.25
C ILE A 295 -5.60 1.33 -29.46
N MET A 296 -5.97 0.89 -30.66
CA MET A 296 -5.72 1.58 -31.94
C MET A 296 -6.95 2.29 -32.51
N SER A 297 -8.11 2.18 -31.85
CA SER A 297 -9.41 2.74 -32.29
C SER A 297 -9.88 2.26 -33.68
N ARG A 298 -9.29 1.20 -34.23
CA ARG A 298 -9.60 0.61 -35.55
C ARG A 298 -9.53 -0.91 -35.48
N THR A 299 -10.14 -1.62 -36.43
CA THR A 299 -9.99 -3.08 -36.47
C THR A 299 -8.66 -3.48 -37.12
N PRO A 300 -8.12 -4.69 -36.84
CA PRO A 300 -6.92 -5.19 -37.52
C PRO A 300 -7.06 -5.20 -39.05
N ARG A 301 -8.25 -5.52 -39.56
CA ARG A 301 -8.56 -5.55 -41.00
C ARG A 301 -8.48 -4.17 -41.63
N ASP A 302 -9.12 -3.18 -41.01
CA ASP A 302 -9.10 -1.79 -41.49
C ASP A 302 -7.68 -1.23 -41.45
N PHE A 303 -6.94 -1.54 -40.38
CA PHE A 303 -5.55 -1.13 -40.21
C PHE A 303 -4.65 -1.71 -41.31
N ARG A 304 -4.82 -2.98 -41.66
CA ARG A 304 -4.09 -3.61 -42.79
C ARG A 304 -4.41 -2.93 -44.12
N ALA A 305 -5.69 -2.73 -44.43
CA ALA A 305 -6.10 -2.12 -45.69
C ALA A 305 -5.45 -0.73 -45.89
N MET A 306 -5.39 0.08 -44.83
CA MET A 306 -4.76 1.41 -44.88
C MET A 306 -3.26 1.37 -45.16
N HIS A 307 -2.57 0.35 -44.66
CA HIS A 307 -1.12 0.25 -44.81
C HIS A 307 -0.67 -0.58 -46.02
N MET A 308 -1.53 -1.41 -46.60
CA MET A 308 -1.25 -2.08 -47.87
C MET A 308 -1.24 -1.11 -49.07
N HIS A 309 -1.92 0.03 -48.97
CA HIS A 309 -1.90 1.06 -50.03
C HIS A 309 -0.70 2.01 -49.98
N ALA A 310 0.15 1.92 -48.95
CA ALA A 310 1.36 2.74 -48.81
C ALA A 310 2.64 2.08 -49.37
N GLY A 311 2.53 0.85 -49.91
CA GLY A 311 3.64 0.09 -50.50
C GLY A 311 3.60 -0.02 -52.03
N VAL A 312 2.76 0.77 -52.70
CA VAL A 312 2.70 0.86 -54.17
C VAL A 312 3.00 2.30 -54.56
N GLU A 313 4.26 2.69 -54.50
CA GLU A 313 4.76 3.81 -55.31
C GLU A 313 5.14 3.24 -56.69
N TYR A 314 4.68 3.95 -57.73
CA TYR A 314 4.89 3.67 -59.16
C TYR A 314 6.36 3.82 -59.56
#